data_AF-A0A2S3R4H3-F1
#
_entry.id   AF-A0A2S3R4H3-F1
#
_cell.length_a   1.000
_cell.length_b   1.000
_cell.length_c   1.000
_cell.angle_alpha   90.00
_cell.angle_beta   90.00
_cell.angle_gamma   90.00
#
_symmetry.space_group_name_H-M   'P 1'
#
loop_
_entity.id
_entity.type
_entity.pdbx_description
1 polymer ?
#
loop_
_entity_poly.entity_id
_entity_poly.type
_entity_poly.pdbx_seq_one_letter_code
_entity_poly.pdbx_strand_id
1 'polypeptide(L)'
;MKAFKNPVALSTLLLLQACSTSAPVATQSAPVLPTANLSQPESVVAQSFMLSGSLVVGHEAQYITPCGSTQQYWLQLSAQQRQQLMALTSLPYQSMYGEVIGHLKTTGDEGFASEYDALFVVEQLNLVDASNPTRCEQAARPTQAFGNEPNWRIDFAANQLTIKQLSKQEQTRVISRSQLSPRKREYQFDGGQLLLTENLCKDTMSNSLYGWKATLDWQDTQLSGCATTSNIDATLGWGGLYTATSTQSSGFSVHMQLNADHSAETRYLYANEERPLVEKGYWQQLNPNQIQVVMTHHQGQKLVTERIFTRTGSQLKADKEKVGKVVYPIAQGGLILYPAAAGEMMSDAPITTQTAVPTDTRNVASSAEFRRDVDQAIREYFRLHKTDPSNNQYRWLTYDLNGDGKEELLAQLDWCGSGGCTLLIFENHQETWRFNSRITLVNTPIYLGNQRNHGWQDLIFNVSGGSAKAQLHLMQYDGISYPLNPSVAPVALGEQISQVELFADGISPVREGVKL
;
A
#
# COMPACT_ATOMS: atom_id res chain seq x y z
N MET A 1 -27.75 -100.87 13.45
CA MET A 1 -26.74 -101.16 12.42
C MET A 1 -26.60 -99.94 11.51
N LYS A 2 -25.35 -99.47 11.32
CA LYS A 2 -24.84 -98.50 10.31
C LYS A 2 -25.32 -97.03 10.48
N ALA A 3 -24.48 -96.10 10.97
CA ALA A 3 -23.38 -95.37 10.28
C ALA A 3 -23.92 -94.47 9.14
N PHE A 4 -23.56 -93.20 8.92
CA PHE A 4 -22.61 -92.23 9.50
C PHE A 4 -22.88 -90.87 8.79
N LYS A 5 -22.59 -89.75 9.47
CA LYS A 5 -22.05 -88.45 8.95
C LYS A 5 -22.92 -87.48 8.10
N ASN A 6 -23.39 -86.44 8.82
CA ASN A 6 -23.54 -84.99 8.50
C ASN A 6 -22.41 -84.39 7.61
N PRO A 7 -22.45 -83.12 7.09
CA PRO A 7 -23.25 -81.96 7.54
C PRO A 7 -23.71 -80.95 6.44
N VAL A 8 -24.22 -79.79 6.92
CA VAL A 8 -24.21 -78.44 6.31
C VAL A 8 -25.46 -78.03 5.51
N ALA A 9 -26.34 -77.32 6.21
CA ALA A 9 -27.42 -76.52 5.65
C ALA A 9 -26.84 -75.28 4.93
N LEU A 10 -27.12 -75.17 3.64
CA LEU A 10 -26.94 -73.96 2.83
C LEU A 10 -27.84 -72.85 3.39
N SER A 11 -27.23 -71.83 3.99
CA SER A 11 -27.90 -70.57 4.31
C SER A 11 -27.50 -69.53 3.28
N THR A 12 -28.49 -69.06 2.53
CA THR A 12 -28.44 -67.98 1.54
C THR A 12 -27.84 -66.69 2.12
N LEU A 13 -26.71 -66.24 1.56
CA LEU A 13 -26.13 -64.92 1.79
C LEU A 13 -26.92 -63.85 1.00
N LEU A 14 -27.60 -62.96 1.73
CA LEU A 14 -28.08 -61.68 1.23
C LEU A 14 -26.91 -60.68 1.20
N LEU A 15 -26.48 -60.28 0.01
CA LEU A 15 -25.55 -59.16 -0.21
C LEU A 15 -26.33 -57.85 -0.04
N LEU A 16 -26.14 -57.17 1.09
CA LEU A 16 -26.49 -55.76 1.26
C LEU A 16 -25.40 -54.91 0.61
N GLN A 17 -25.64 -54.42 -0.61
CA GLN A 17 -24.89 -53.29 -1.15
C GLN A 17 -25.40 -52.01 -0.50
N ALA A 18 -24.64 -51.49 0.47
CA ALA A 18 -24.81 -50.13 0.95
C ALA A 18 -24.08 -49.19 -0.01
N CYS A 19 -24.85 -48.45 -0.83
CA CYS A 19 -24.34 -47.31 -1.57
C CYS A 19 -24.00 -46.19 -0.58
N SER A 20 -22.73 -46.05 -0.22
CA SER A 20 -22.21 -44.89 0.48
C SER A 20 -22.09 -43.71 -0.49
N THR A 21 -23.18 -42.96 -0.65
CA THR A 21 -23.13 -41.61 -1.24
C THR A 21 -22.51 -40.67 -0.21
N SER A 22 -21.21 -40.43 -0.31
CA SER A 22 -20.55 -39.31 0.37
C SER A 22 -21.14 -38.02 -0.18
N ALA A 23 -21.96 -37.33 0.62
CA ALA A 23 -22.33 -35.95 0.34
C ALA A 23 -21.04 -35.12 0.19
N PRO A 24 -20.91 -34.26 -0.83
CA PRO A 24 -19.78 -33.36 -0.91
C PRO A 24 -19.80 -32.50 0.35
N VAL A 25 -18.70 -32.55 1.11
CA VAL A 25 -18.44 -31.63 2.21
C VAL A 25 -18.51 -30.24 1.57
N ALA A 26 -19.58 -29.51 1.86
CA ALA A 26 -19.63 -28.09 1.57
C ALA A 26 -18.46 -27.47 2.33
N THR A 27 -17.40 -27.14 1.60
CA THR A 27 -16.41 -26.16 2.06
C THR A 27 -17.20 -24.92 2.41
N GLN A 28 -17.41 -24.70 3.71
CA GLN A 28 -17.88 -23.43 4.21
C GLN A 28 -16.86 -22.41 3.71
N SER A 29 -17.27 -21.65 2.69
CA SER A 29 -16.54 -20.47 2.25
C SER A 29 -16.29 -19.63 3.49
N ALA A 30 -15.03 -19.26 3.72
CA ALA A 30 -14.66 -18.32 4.76
C ALA A 30 -15.61 -17.10 4.70
N PRO A 31 -16.06 -16.55 5.84
CA PRO A 31 -16.96 -15.39 5.83
C PRO A 31 -16.35 -14.31 4.95
N VAL A 32 -17.07 -13.88 3.90
CA VAL A 32 -16.68 -12.73 3.11
C VAL A 32 -16.77 -11.53 4.05
N LEU A 33 -15.62 -11.01 4.47
CA LEU A 33 -15.57 -9.81 5.30
C LEU A 33 -16.26 -8.67 4.52
N PRO A 34 -17.15 -7.90 5.15
CA PRO A 34 -17.88 -6.84 4.47
C PRO A 34 -16.89 -5.81 3.89
N THR A 35 -17.03 -5.53 2.61
CA THR A 35 -16.25 -4.50 1.92
C THR A 35 -16.78 -3.13 2.32
N ALA A 36 -15.89 -2.26 2.82
CA ALA A 36 -16.24 -0.90 3.21
C ALA A 36 -16.47 -0.02 1.97
N ASN A 37 -17.44 0.89 2.06
CA ASN A 37 -17.86 1.75 0.96
C ASN A 37 -18.29 3.13 1.48
N LEU A 38 -17.72 4.21 0.92
CA LEU A 38 -18.04 5.59 1.30
C LEU A 38 -19.52 5.96 1.12
N SER A 39 -20.23 5.30 0.21
CA SER A 39 -21.67 5.50 -0.01
C SER A 39 -22.55 4.78 1.02
N GLN A 40 -21.97 3.94 1.88
CA GLN A 40 -22.63 3.19 2.96
C GLN A 40 -21.83 3.42 4.25
N PRO A 41 -21.99 4.56 4.94
CA PRO A 41 -21.15 4.94 6.08
C PRO A 41 -21.08 3.89 7.19
N GLU A 42 -22.16 3.14 7.41
CA GLU A 42 -22.25 2.03 8.37
C GLU A 42 -21.32 0.85 8.06
N SER A 43 -20.87 0.72 6.80
CA SER A 43 -19.88 -0.28 6.38
C SER A 43 -18.44 0.12 6.73
N VAL A 44 -18.19 1.39 7.01
CA VAL A 44 -16.85 1.94 7.28
C VAL A 44 -16.57 1.80 8.78
N VAL A 45 -16.17 0.59 9.17
CA VAL A 45 -15.80 0.27 10.54
C VAL A 45 -14.29 0.11 10.61
N ALA A 46 -13.63 1.00 11.36
CA ALA A 46 -12.20 0.92 11.59
C ALA A 46 -11.84 -0.31 12.43
N GLN A 47 -10.77 -0.99 12.05
CA GLN A 47 -10.16 -2.05 12.83
C GLN A 47 -9.25 -1.42 13.89
N SER A 48 -9.37 -1.90 15.12
CA SER A 48 -8.53 -1.42 16.21
C SER A 48 -7.07 -1.85 16.02
N PHE A 49 -6.15 -0.94 16.34
CA PHE A 49 -4.71 -1.13 16.22
C PHE A 49 -4.00 -0.73 17.51
N MET A 50 -2.75 -1.17 17.66
CA MET A 50 -1.91 -0.85 18.82
C MET A 50 -1.16 0.45 18.59
N LEU A 51 -1.21 1.38 19.54
CA LEU A 51 -0.40 2.59 19.52
C LEU A 51 0.39 2.70 20.81
N SER A 52 1.72 2.78 20.70
CA SER A 52 2.61 2.96 21.84
C SER A 52 3.28 4.32 21.79
N GLY A 53 3.40 5.00 22.94
CA GLY A 53 3.91 6.35 22.98
C GLY A 53 3.99 6.98 24.36
N SER A 54 4.34 8.26 24.39
CA SER A 54 4.22 9.11 25.56
C SER A 54 2.76 9.52 25.74
N LEU A 55 2.19 9.20 26.90
CA LEU A 55 0.81 9.39 27.30
C LEU A 55 0.74 10.51 28.35
N VAL A 56 -0.07 11.54 28.11
CA VAL A 56 -0.36 12.59 29.10
C VAL A 56 -1.86 12.62 29.34
N VAL A 57 -2.29 12.59 30.61
CA VAL A 57 -3.71 12.67 31.00
C VAL A 57 -3.86 13.64 32.16
N GLY A 58 -4.72 14.64 31.99
CA GLY A 58 -5.01 15.68 32.98
C GLY A 58 -6.44 16.19 32.90
N HIS A 59 -6.67 17.38 33.46
CA HIS A 59 -8.00 18.00 33.46
C HIS A 59 -8.36 18.55 32.07
N GLU A 60 -7.38 19.17 31.39
CA GLU A 60 -7.55 19.90 30.12
C GLU A 60 -6.67 19.37 28.99
N ALA A 61 -5.86 18.32 29.23
CA ALA A 61 -5.04 17.68 28.21
C ALA A 61 -5.12 16.16 28.35
N GLN A 62 -5.44 15.46 27.27
CA GLN A 62 -5.34 14.00 27.19
C GLN A 62 -4.90 13.59 25.79
N TYR A 63 -3.63 13.24 25.63
CA TYR A 63 -3.09 12.91 24.32
C TYR A 63 -2.03 11.81 24.41
N ILE A 64 -1.76 11.20 23.27
CA ILE A 64 -0.62 10.30 23.07
C ILE A 64 0.27 10.85 21.94
N THR A 65 1.58 10.89 22.19
CA THR A 65 2.61 11.09 21.17
C THR A 65 3.21 9.72 20.83
N PRO A 66 2.94 9.16 19.64
CA PRO A 66 3.48 7.85 19.26
C PRO A 66 5.01 7.81 19.31
N CYS A 67 5.56 6.66 19.63
CA CYS A 67 7.01 6.48 19.67
C CYS A 67 7.67 6.83 18.34
N GLY A 68 8.72 7.66 18.38
CA GLY A 68 9.44 8.11 17.19
C GLY A 68 8.70 9.17 16.36
N SER A 69 7.59 9.72 16.86
CA SER A 69 6.79 10.70 16.16
C SER A 69 6.76 12.05 16.88
N THR A 70 6.53 13.11 16.10
CA THR A 70 6.14 14.45 16.60
C THR A 70 4.63 14.66 16.59
N GLN A 71 3.86 13.73 16.02
CA GLN A 71 2.41 13.77 15.95
C GLN A 71 1.79 13.48 17.31
N GLN A 72 0.64 14.10 17.55
CA GLN A 72 -0.14 13.88 18.77
C GLN A 72 -1.57 13.57 18.40
N TYR A 73 -2.16 12.62 19.12
CA TYR A 73 -3.58 12.29 18.99
C TYR A 73 -4.29 12.56 20.30
N TRP A 74 -5.43 13.25 20.23
CA TRP A 74 -6.28 13.44 21.39
C TRP A 74 -6.93 12.11 21.78
N LEU A 75 -6.82 11.73 23.04
CA LEU A 75 -7.38 10.47 23.50
C LEU A 75 -8.84 10.64 23.90
N GLN A 76 -9.72 9.81 23.36
CA GLN A 76 -11.06 9.61 23.92
C GLN A 76 -11.04 8.41 24.87
N LEU A 77 -10.89 8.71 26.15
CA LEU A 77 -10.90 7.74 27.25
C LEU A 77 -12.32 7.61 27.83
N SER A 78 -12.69 6.40 28.26
CA SER A 78 -13.82 6.21 29.16
C SER A 78 -13.55 6.84 30.53
N ALA A 79 -14.61 7.15 31.28
CA ALA A 79 -14.48 7.70 32.64
C ALA A 79 -13.63 6.81 33.56
N GLN A 80 -13.78 5.49 33.46
CA GLN A 80 -12.98 4.52 34.22
C GLN A 80 -11.51 4.55 33.82
N GLN A 81 -11.19 4.54 32.52
CA GLN A 81 -9.80 4.62 32.06
C GLN A 81 -9.16 5.94 32.52
N ARG A 82 -9.84 7.07 32.32
CA ARG A 82 -9.35 8.39 32.75
C ARG A 82 -9.06 8.42 34.26
N GLN A 83 -9.99 7.94 35.08
CA GLN A 83 -9.81 7.88 36.54
C GLN A 83 -8.61 7.00 36.94
N GLN A 84 -8.46 5.82 36.31
CA GLN A 84 -7.37 4.91 36.63
C GLN A 84 -6.01 5.46 36.20
N LEU A 85 -5.93 6.16 35.07
CA LEU A 85 -4.71 6.79 34.56
C LEU A 85 -4.29 8.01 35.39
N MET A 86 -5.25 8.88 35.74
CA MET A 86 -4.97 10.01 36.64
C MET A 86 -4.48 9.55 38.02
N ALA A 87 -4.90 8.36 38.47
CA ALA A 87 -4.43 7.78 39.73
C ALA A 87 -3.00 7.21 39.68
N LEU A 88 -2.39 7.07 38.49
CA LEU A 88 -1.00 6.63 38.35
C LEU A 88 0.00 7.79 38.45
N THR A 89 -0.43 9.01 38.13
CA THR A 89 0.43 10.19 38.09
C THR A 89 0.48 10.88 39.46
N SER A 90 1.66 11.34 39.86
CA SER A 90 1.86 12.12 41.10
C SER A 90 1.96 13.63 40.85
N LEU A 91 2.22 14.03 39.60
CA LEU A 91 2.30 15.43 39.16
C LEU A 91 1.26 15.71 38.08
N PRO A 92 0.69 16.94 38.02
CA PRO A 92 -0.17 17.34 36.91
C PRO A 92 0.57 17.19 35.58
N TYR A 93 -0.11 16.60 34.59
CA TYR A 93 0.41 16.43 33.22
C TYR A 93 1.72 15.63 33.13
N GLN A 94 2.00 14.77 34.11
CA GLN A 94 3.13 13.85 34.06
C GLN A 94 3.01 12.93 32.83
N SER A 95 4.06 12.89 32.01
CA SER A 95 4.17 11.93 30.91
C SER A 95 4.37 10.52 31.46
N MET A 96 3.60 9.58 30.95
CA MET A 96 3.72 8.14 31.17
C MET A 96 4.07 7.46 29.85
N TYR A 97 4.60 6.25 29.90
CA TYR A 97 4.58 5.41 28.71
C TYR A 97 3.23 4.68 28.63
N GLY A 98 2.60 4.66 27.45
CA GLY A 98 1.33 3.98 27.23
C GLY A 98 1.34 3.15 25.95
N GLU A 99 0.74 1.97 26.03
CA GLU A 99 0.37 1.08 24.94
C GLU A 99 -1.16 0.99 24.95
N VAL A 100 -1.82 1.60 23.97
CA VAL A 100 -3.29 1.70 23.88
C VAL A 100 -3.80 1.05 22.60
N ILE A 101 -4.99 0.46 22.67
CA ILE A 101 -5.63 -0.20 21.53
C ILE A 101 -6.94 0.53 21.24
N GLY A 102 -7.15 0.85 19.97
CA GLY A 102 -8.28 1.67 19.57
C GLY A 102 -8.25 2.01 18.09
N HIS A 103 -9.04 2.99 17.71
CA HIS A 103 -9.16 3.46 16.33
C HIS A 103 -9.20 4.99 16.26
N LEU A 104 -8.93 5.54 15.08
CA LEU A 104 -8.93 6.98 14.85
C LEU A 104 -10.28 7.48 14.35
N LYS A 105 -10.62 8.69 14.76
CA LYS A 105 -11.77 9.48 14.27
C LYS A 105 -11.34 10.92 14.02
N THR A 106 -12.06 11.58 13.13
CA THR A 106 -11.94 13.03 12.93
C THR A 106 -12.33 13.77 14.20
N THR A 107 -11.59 14.83 14.50
CA THR A 107 -11.91 15.74 15.60
C THR A 107 -13.12 16.60 15.23
N GLY A 108 -13.82 17.14 16.24
CA GLY A 108 -14.86 18.13 16.02
C GLY A 108 -14.28 19.52 15.78
N ASP A 109 -15.14 20.48 15.47
CA ASP A 109 -14.73 21.88 15.23
C ASP A 109 -14.47 22.67 16.52
N GLU A 110 -14.90 22.15 17.68
CA GLU A 110 -14.83 22.83 18.98
C GLU A 110 -14.14 21.97 20.05
N GLY A 111 -13.64 22.63 21.10
CA GLY A 111 -12.98 22.02 22.26
C GLY A 111 -11.51 21.68 22.04
N PHE A 112 -10.83 21.22 23.10
CA PHE A 112 -9.39 20.91 23.08
C PHE A 112 -8.98 19.89 22.02
N ALA A 113 -9.85 18.93 21.71
CA ALA A 113 -9.58 17.93 20.68
C ALA A 113 -9.47 18.54 19.28
N SER A 114 -10.08 19.70 19.03
CA SER A 114 -10.11 20.32 17.70
C SER A 114 -8.72 20.77 17.20
N GLU A 115 -7.73 20.91 18.09
CA GLU A 115 -6.35 21.30 17.71
C GLU A 115 -5.51 20.12 17.20
N TYR A 116 -6.04 18.90 17.26
CA TYR A 116 -5.33 17.68 16.89
C TYR A 116 -5.81 17.15 15.53
N ASP A 117 -4.92 16.51 14.79
CA ASP A 117 -5.23 15.93 13.49
C ASP A 117 -6.23 14.77 13.60
N ALA A 118 -6.28 14.07 14.73
CA ALA A 118 -7.27 13.02 14.98
C ALA A 118 -7.52 12.77 16.48
N LEU A 119 -8.69 12.20 16.73
CA LEU A 119 -9.09 11.59 17.98
C LEU A 119 -8.74 10.10 17.95
N PHE A 120 -8.00 9.61 18.93
CA PHE A 120 -7.83 8.17 19.14
C PHE A 120 -8.83 7.67 20.19
N VAL A 121 -9.82 6.90 19.75
CA VAL A 121 -10.82 6.28 20.61
C VAL A 121 -10.21 5.06 21.29
N VAL A 122 -9.92 5.19 22.58
CA VAL A 122 -9.28 4.11 23.35
C VAL A 122 -10.34 3.09 23.73
N GLU A 123 -10.27 1.92 23.09
CA GLU A 123 -11.13 0.79 23.43
C GLU A 123 -10.54 0.01 24.59
N GLN A 124 -9.23 -0.19 24.58
CA GLN A 124 -8.52 -0.99 25.56
C GLN A 124 -7.14 -0.40 25.88
N LEU A 125 -6.70 -0.56 27.13
CA LEU A 125 -5.30 -0.32 27.52
C LEU A 125 -4.55 -1.65 27.44
N ASN A 126 -3.29 -1.65 27.01
CA ASN A 126 -2.43 -2.84 27.07
C ASN A 126 -1.45 -2.74 28.25
N LEU A 127 -0.71 -1.63 28.31
CA LEU A 127 0.22 -1.30 29.37
C LEU A 127 0.27 0.22 29.52
N VAL A 128 0.26 0.71 30.76
CA VAL A 128 0.68 2.08 31.07
C VAL A 128 1.66 2.03 32.22
N ASP A 129 2.79 2.71 32.09
CA ASP A 129 3.83 2.78 33.10
C ASP A 129 4.20 4.25 33.38
N ALA A 130 3.96 4.69 34.62
CA ALA A 130 4.30 6.03 35.08
C ALA A 130 5.72 6.14 35.66
N SER A 131 6.36 5.01 35.97
CA SER A 131 7.71 4.95 36.55
C SER A 131 8.81 5.03 35.50
N ASN A 132 8.56 4.57 34.27
CA ASN A 132 9.53 4.61 33.19
C ASN A 132 8.90 5.18 31.91
N PRO A 133 8.97 6.50 31.68
CA PRO A 133 8.38 7.15 30.52
C PRO A 133 9.17 6.95 29.21
N THR A 134 10.44 6.49 29.27
CA THR A 134 11.32 6.34 28.10
C THR A 134 11.38 4.90 27.59
N ARG A 135 10.22 4.24 27.46
CA ARG A 135 10.14 2.84 26.96
C ARG A 135 9.98 2.72 25.44
N CYS A 136 10.01 3.83 24.69
CA CYS A 136 9.86 3.80 23.23
C CYS A 136 10.99 3.07 22.50
N GLU A 137 12.16 2.93 23.11
CA GLU A 137 13.32 2.21 22.53
C GLU A 137 13.29 0.69 22.77
N GLN A 138 12.22 0.16 23.38
CA GLN A 138 12.14 -1.26 23.71
C GLN A 138 11.82 -2.11 22.48
N ALA A 139 12.49 -3.27 22.39
CA ALA A 139 12.20 -4.26 21.37
C ALA A 139 10.73 -4.73 21.43
N ALA A 140 10.24 -5.21 20.29
CA ALA A 140 8.94 -5.86 20.21
C ALA A 140 8.81 -6.94 21.28
N ARG A 141 7.77 -6.82 22.11
CA ARG A 141 7.46 -7.77 23.19
C ARG A 141 6.31 -8.67 22.75
N PRO A 142 6.45 -9.99 22.92
CA PRO A 142 5.31 -10.89 22.75
C PRO A 142 4.30 -10.70 23.88
N THR A 143 3.15 -11.36 23.74
CA THR A 143 2.19 -11.51 24.85
C THR A 143 2.89 -12.07 26.09
N GLN A 144 2.54 -11.57 27.27
CA GLN A 144 3.10 -12.00 28.55
C GLN A 144 1.99 -12.06 29.61
N ALA A 145 2.12 -12.99 30.55
CA ALA A 145 1.25 -13.08 31.73
C ALA A 145 2.11 -13.33 32.97
N PHE A 146 1.73 -12.77 34.11
CA PHE A 146 2.54 -12.88 35.33
C PHE A 146 1.70 -12.58 36.57
N GLY A 147 2.14 -13.09 37.73
CA GLY A 147 1.57 -12.78 39.04
C GLY A 147 2.64 -12.79 40.12
N ASN A 148 2.35 -12.17 41.26
CA ASN A 148 3.32 -11.98 42.35
C ASN A 148 3.10 -12.92 43.54
N GLU A 149 1.87 -13.42 43.75
CA GLU A 149 1.51 -14.23 44.91
C GLU A 149 0.71 -15.48 44.48
N PRO A 150 1.38 -16.62 44.23
CA PRO A 150 2.83 -16.82 44.16
C PRO A 150 3.45 -16.14 42.93
N ASN A 151 4.78 -15.99 42.91
CA ASN A 151 5.47 -15.44 41.73
C ASN A 151 5.45 -16.42 40.56
N TRP A 152 4.91 -15.98 39.43
CA TRP A 152 4.92 -16.74 38.18
C TRP A 152 4.95 -15.81 36.97
N ARG A 153 5.46 -16.33 35.85
CA ARG A 153 5.51 -15.63 34.56
C ARG A 153 5.34 -16.62 33.42
N ILE A 154 4.67 -16.18 32.36
CA ILE A 154 4.56 -16.87 31.09
C ILE A 154 5.10 -15.95 30.01
N ASP A 155 6.11 -16.44 29.30
CA ASP A 155 6.64 -15.82 28.09
C ASP A 155 6.18 -16.63 26.87
N PHE A 156 5.69 -15.94 25.84
CA PHE A 156 5.24 -16.56 24.59
C PHE A 156 6.34 -16.55 23.53
N ALA A 157 6.50 -17.67 22.81
CA ALA A 157 7.36 -17.78 21.64
C ALA A 157 6.69 -18.65 20.58
N ALA A 158 6.26 -18.04 19.48
CA ALA A 158 5.54 -18.71 18.38
C ALA A 158 4.33 -19.54 18.88
N ASN A 159 4.39 -20.88 18.75
CA ASN A 159 3.35 -21.81 19.19
C ASN A 159 3.63 -22.43 20.58
N GLN A 160 4.52 -21.82 21.36
CA GLN A 160 4.91 -22.32 22.67
C GLN A 160 4.77 -21.23 23.74
N LEU A 161 4.58 -21.68 24.96
CA LEU A 161 4.65 -20.86 26.16
C LEU A 161 5.66 -21.46 27.14
N THR A 162 6.42 -20.59 27.81
CA THR A 162 7.38 -20.97 28.84
C THR A 162 6.89 -20.46 30.18
N ILE A 163 6.57 -21.38 31.08
CA ILE A 163 6.12 -21.12 32.45
C ILE A 163 7.34 -21.04 33.35
N LYS A 164 7.46 -19.93 34.08
CA LYS A 164 8.53 -19.65 35.03
C LYS A 164 7.91 -19.41 36.40
N GLN A 165 8.42 -20.07 37.43
CA GLN A 165 8.06 -19.83 38.81
C GLN A 165 9.33 -19.73 39.64
N LEU A 166 9.34 -18.87 40.66
CA LEU A 166 10.47 -18.74 41.56
C LEU A 166 10.81 -20.11 42.18
N SER A 167 12.09 -20.47 42.19
CA SER A 167 12.60 -21.74 42.76
C SER A 167 12.13 -23.03 42.08
N LYS A 168 11.53 -22.96 40.89
CA LYS A 168 11.22 -24.14 40.05
C LYS A 168 11.93 -24.06 38.71
N GLN A 169 12.14 -25.21 38.07
CA GLN A 169 12.65 -25.23 36.70
C GLN A 169 11.61 -24.69 35.71
N GLU A 170 12.08 -23.97 34.70
CA GLU A 170 11.23 -23.46 33.63
C GLU A 170 10.63 -24.62 32.82
N GLN A 171 9.36 -24.46 32.43
CA GLN A 171 8.62 -25.50 31.72
C GLN A 171 8.03 -24.94 30.44
N THR A 172 8.52 -25.43 29.30
CA THR A 172 8.01 -25.05 27.99
C THR A 172 6.92 -26.03 27.55
N ARG A 173 5.82 -25.50 27.01
CA ARG A 173 4.67 -26.26 26.54
C ARG A 173 4.22 -25.78 25.17
N VAL A 174 3.84 -26.73 24.33
CA VAL A 174 3.26 -26.45 23.03
C VAL A 174 1.78 -26.10 23.21
N ILE A 175 1.35 -25.02 22.59
CA ILE A 175 -0.06 -24.61 22.55
C ILE A 175 -0.79 -25.55 21.61
N SER A 176 -1.71 -26.35 22.15
CA SER A 176 -2.52 -27.29 21.38
C SER A 176 -3.74 -26.63 20.74
N ARG A 177 -4.27 -25.58 21.36
CA ARG A 177 -5.40 -24.80 20.84
C ARG A 177 -5.32 -23.35 21.30
N SER A 178 -5.65 -22.42 20.40
CA SER A 178 -5.83 -21.01 20.72
C SER A 178 -7.23 -20.55 20.28
N GLN A 179 -7.91 -19.80 21.14
CA GLN A 179 -9.14 -19.09 20.82
C GLN A 179 -8.96 -17.62 21.19
N LEU A 180 -8.87 -16.76 20.17
CA LEU A 180 -8.56 -15.35 20.35
C LEU A 180 -9.77 -14.51 19.94
N SER A 181 -10.14 -13.58 20.82
CA SER A 181 -11.13 -12.55 20.59
C SER A 181 -10.61 -11.22 21.14
N PRO A 182 -11.22 -10.08 20.79
CA PRO A 182 -10.78 -8.78 21.30
C PRO A 182 -10.76 -8.70 22.84
N ARG A 183 -11.71 -9.36 23.52
CA ARG A 183 -11.88 -9.27 24.98
C ARG A 183 -11.43 -10.49 25.78
N LYS A 184 -11.09 -11.58 25.10
CA LYS A 184 -10.78 -12.87 25.72
C LYS A 184 -9.81 -13.67 24.87
N ARG A 185 -8.76 -14.20 25.48
CA ARG A 185 -7.77 -15.08 24.83
C ARG A 185 -7.62 -16.34 25.66
N GLU A 186 -7.82 -17.48 25.03
CA GLU A 186 -7.70 -18.80 25.65
C GLU A 186 -6.61 -19.59 24.96
N TYR A 187 -5.69 -20.14 25.75
CA TYR A 187 -4.61 -20.99 25.29
C TYR A 187 -4.68 -22.32 26.04
N GLN A 188 -4.86 -23.42 25.32
CA GLN A 188 -4.81 -24.76 25.87
C GLN A 188 -3.47 -25.41 25.52
N PHE A 189 -2.94 -26.20 26.46
CA PHE A 189 -1.68 -26.91 26.33
C PHE A 189 -1.69 -28.14 27.23
N ASP A 190 -0.70 -29.02 27.05
CA ASP A 190 -0.60 -30.22 27.87
C ASP A 190 -0.42 -29.87 29.35
N GLY A 191 -1.38 -30.31 30.19
CA GLY A 191 -1.39 -30.10 31.64
C GLY A 191 -2.07 -28.82 32.13
N GLY A 192 -2.67 -28.00 31.26
CA GLY A 192 -3.34 -26.78 31.72
C GLY A 192 -3.95 -25.86 30.66
N GLN A 193 -4.41 -24.70 31.13
CA GLN A 193 -4.94 -23.62 30.29
C GLN A 193 -4.55 -22.25 30.84
N LEU A 194 -4.38 -21.29 29.93
CA LEU A 194 -4.19 -19.88 30.26
C LEU A 194 -5.34 -19.08 29.65
N LEU A 195 -6.06 -18.38 30.52
CA LEU A 195 -7.13 -17.47 30.17
C LEU A 195 -6.69 -16.02 30.41
N LEU A 196 -6.72 -15.20 29.37
CA LEU A 196 -6.58 -13.75 29.49
C LEU A 196 -7.94 -13.10 29.24
N THR A 197 -8.37 -12.24 30.15
CA THR A 197 -9.61 -11.46 30.03
C THR A 197 -9.28 -9.98 30.04
N GLU A 198 -9.91 -9.23 29.13
CA GLU A 198 -9.82 -7.77 29.11
C GLU A 198 -10.41 -7.24 30.42
N ASN A 199 -9.54 -6.76 31.29
CA ASN A 199 -9.89 -6.09 32.52
C ASN A 199 -8.62 -5.43 33.08
N LEU A 200 -8.74 -4.19 33.54
CA LEU A 200 -7.62 -3.47 34.11
C LEU A 200 -7.06 -4.23 35.33
N CYS A 201 -5.76 -4.42 35.33
CA CYS A 201 -5.01 -5.14 36.35
C CYS A 201 -3.86 -4.25 36.83
N LYS A 202 -3.77 -4.05 38.13
CA LYS A 202 -2.62 -3.41 38.77
C LYS A 202 -1.87 -4.49 39.52
N ASP A 203 -0.56 -4.56 39.34
CA ASP A 203 0.24 -5.37 40.25
C ASP A 203 0.47 -4.61 41.56
N THR A 204 0.90 -5.33 42.60
CA THR A 204 1.13 -4.76 43.93
C THR A 204 2.50 -4.08 44.07
N MET A 205 3.33 -4.09 43.03
CA MET A 205 4.77 -3.84 43.12
C MET A 205 5.28 -2.72 42.21
N SER A 206 4.50 -2.31 41.21
CA SER A 206 4.85 -1.32 40.20
C SER A 206 3.77 -0.25 40.10
N ASN A 207 4.16 0.95 39.69
CA ASN A 207 3.22 1.99 39.31
C ASN A 207 2.80 1.82 37.84
N SER A 208 2.39 0.60 37.48
CA SER A 208 1.95 0.23 36.14
C SER A 208 0.52 -0.30 36.14
N LEU A 209 -0.17 -0.09 35.03
CA LEU A 209 -1.51 -0.55 34.76
C LEU A 209 -1.49 -1.46 33.54
N TYR A 210 -1.99 -2.67 33.71
CA TYR A 210 -2.01 -3.71 32.68
C TYR A 210 -3.43 -3.89 32.17
N GLY A 211 -3.55 -4.19 30.88
CA GLY A 211 -4.81 -4.31 30.15
C GLY A 211 -5.61 -5.56 30.40
N TRP A 212 -4.97 -6.58 30.95
CA TRP A 212 -5.51 -7.93 31.02
C TRP A 212 -5.33 -8.53 32.41
N LYS A 213 -6.34 -9.28 32.83
CA LYS A 213 -6.22 -10.25 33.91
C LYS A 213 -5.90 -11.61 33.34
N ALA A 214 -4.98 -12.30 34.00
CA ALA A 214 -4.55 -13.64 33.64
C ALA A 214 -5.00 -14.65 34.70
N THR A 215 -5.53 -15.78 34.26
CA THR A 215 -5.82 -16.96 35.07
C THR A 215 -5.13 -18.16 34.42
N LEU A 216 -4.17 -18.75 35.13
CA LEU A 216 -3.44 -19.95 34.72
C LEU A 216 -3.95 -21.12 35.57
N ASP A 217 -4.57 -22.11 34.92
CA ASP A 217 -4.85 -23.40 35.54
C ASP A 217 -3.72 -24.36 35.16
N TRP A 218 -2.94 -24.77 36.15
CA TRP A 218 -1.73 -25.58 35.95
C TRP A 218 -1.50 -26.54 37.10
N GLN A 219 -1.40 -27.84 36.82
CA GLN A 219 -1.10 -28.88 37.82
C GLN A 219 -1.98 -28.76 39.08
N ASP A 220 -3.30 -28.75 38.89
CA ASP A 220 -4.32 -28.61 39.94
C ASP A 220 -4.24 -27.32 40.77
N THR A 221 -3.45 -26.33 40.32
CA THR A 221 -3.33 -25.01 40.94
C THR A 221 -3.89 -23.96 39.99
N GLN A 222 -4.70 -23.04 40.52
CA GLN A 222 -5.14 -21.86 39.79
C GLN A 222 -4.35 -20.64 40.27
N LEU A 223 -3.71 -19.95 39.33
CA LEU A 223 -2.89 -18.78 39.58
C LEU A 223 -3.50 -17.56 38.89
N SER A 224 -3.57 -16.45 39.61
CA SER A 224 -4.10 -15.18 39.09
C SER A 224 -3.00 -14.15 38.96
N GLY A 225 -3.17 -13.22 38.02
CA GLY A 225 -2.17 -12.21 37.71
C GLY A 225 -2.62 -11.19 36.66
N CYS A 226 -1.67 -10.43 36.15
CA CYS A 226 -1.84 -9.47 35.07
C CYS A 226 -1.24 -10.01 33.77
N ALA A 227 -1.62 -9.40 32.64
CA ALA A 227 -1.05 -9.72 31.35
C ALA A 227 -1.01 -8.50 30.42
N THR A 228 -0.18 -8.62 29.38
CA THR A 228 -0.12 -7.72 28.23
C THR A 228 -0.19 -8.56 26.96
N THR A 229 -0.89 -8.08 25.94
CA THR A 229 -0.72 -8.60 24.58
C THR A 229 0.57 -8.05 23.96
N SER A 230 0.97 -8.62 22.82
CA SER A 230 2.10 -8.07 22.06
C SER A 230 1.90 -6.57 21.80
N ASN A 231 2.98 -5.81 21.93
CA ASN A 231 3.00 -4.36 21.69
C ASN A 231 3.26 -4.01 20.22
N ILE A 232 3.10 -4.97 19.30
CA ILE A 232 3.26 -4.76 17.86
C ILE A 232 1.93 -4.32 17.28
N ASP A 233 1.96 -3.26 16.46
CA ASP A 233 0.85 -2.98 15.56
C ASP A 233 0.90 -3.87 14.31
N ALA A 234 -0.15 -4.67 14.14
CA ALA A 234 -0.29 -5.57 13.01
C ALA A 234 -0.63 -4.85 11.69
N THR A 235 -1.04 -3.57 11.76
CA THR A 235 -1.47 -2.82 10.57
C THR A 235 -0.33 -2.10 9.85
N LEU A 236 0.86 -2.00 10.46
CA LEU A 236 2.03 -1.33 9.88
C LEU A 236 2.50 -1.88 8.53
N GLY A 237 2.05 -3.08 8.12
CA GLY A 237 2.25 -3.60 6.76
C GLY A 237 1.56 -2.78 5.65
N TRP A 238 0.78 -1.76 6.01
CA TRP A 238 0.27 -0.75 5.07
C TRP A 238 1.16 0.49 4.96
N GLY A 239 2.07 0.71 5.90
CA GLY A 239 2.97 1.85 5.91
C GLY A 239 3.93 1.85 4.71
N GLY A 240 4.27 3.06 4.25
CA GLY A 240 5.16 3.25 3.11
C GLY A 240 4.81 4.48 2.27
N LEU A 241 5.68 4.76 1.30
CA LEU A 241 5.45 5.77 0.27
C LEU A 241 4.74 5.12 -0.92
N TYR A 242 3.62 5.70 -1.32
CA TYR A 242 2.87 5.30 -2.50
C TYR A 242 2.78 6.48 -3.47
N THR A 243 3.07 6.27 -4.75
CA THR A 243 3.11 7.33 -5.76
C THR A 243 2.19 7.03 -6.93
N ALA A 244 1.71 8.08 -7.59
CA ALA A 244 1.05 8.02 -8.88
C ALA A 244 1.47 9.22 -9.72
N THR A 245 1.71 9.01 -11.00
CA THR A 245 1.89 10.08 -11.99
C THR A 245 0.65 10.09 -12.89
N SER A 246 0.12 11.28 -13.20
CA SER A 246 -1.07 11.35 -14.06
C SER A 246 -0.70 11.02 -15.50
N THR A 247 -1.49 10.12 -16.11
CA THR A 247 -1.39 9.75 -17.53
C THR A 247 -2.04 10.78 -18.47
N GLN A 248 -2.64 11.85 -17.93
CA GLN A 248 -3.39 12.87 -18.69
C GLN A 248 -2.91 14.31 -18.43
N SER A 249 -2.19 14.55 -17.32
CA SER A 249 -1.70 15.87 -16.92
C SER A 249 -0.20 15.79 -16.68
N SER A 250 0.58 16.15 -17.70
CA SER A 250 2.04 16.19 -17.63
C SER A 250 2.50 17.06 -16.47
N GLY A 251 3.38 16.53 -15.63
CA GLY A 251 3.90 17.25 -14.49
C GLY A 251 3.03 17.18 -13.23
N PHE A 252 1.94 16.41 -13.22
CA PHE A 252 1.18 16.12 -12.00
C PHE A 252 1.57 14.75 -11.42
N SER A 253 2.04 14.73 -10.17
CA SER A 253 2.21 13.50 -9.41
C SER A 253 1.57 13.60 -8.03
N VAL A 254 1.19 12.45 -7.48
CA VAL A 254 0.61 12.27 -6.15
C VAL A 254 1.56 11.39 -5.36
N HIS A 255 2.00 11.85 -4.21
CA HIS A 255 2.85 11.12 -3.29
C HIS A 255 2.12 11.00 -1.96
N MET A 256 1.66 9.80 -1.62
CA MET A 256 0.98 9.48 -0.38
C MET A 256 1.93 8.73 0.56
N GLN A 257 2.32 9.37 1.65
CA GLN A 257 3.11 8.78 2.71
C GLN A 257 2.18 8.29 3.82
N LEU A 258 2.23 6.98 4.11
CA LEU A 258 1.55 6.36 5.25
C LEU A 258 2.60 6.04 6.32
N ASN A 259 2.63 6.81 7.41
CA ASN A 259 3.64 6.69 8.46
C ASN A 259 3.27 5.66 9.52
N ALA A 260 4.28 5.12 10.21
CA ALA A 260 4.09 4.11 11.26
C ALA A 260 3.37 4.64 12.53
N ASP A 261 3.25 5.97 12.65
CA ASP A 261 2.47 6.62 13.70
C ASP A 261 1.00 6.80 13.32
N HIS A 262 0.55 6.23 12.21
CA HIS A 262 -0.78 6.41 11.61
C HIS A 262 -1.09 7.79 11.05
N SER A 263 -0.11 8.69 10.95
CA SER A 263 -0.26 9.92 10.18
C SER A 263 -0.17 9.62 8.69
N ALA A 264 -0.94 10.38 7.91
CA ALA A 264 -0.94 10.33 6.46
C ALA A 264 -0.64 11.72 5.90
N GLU A 265 0.19 11.76 4.87
CA GLU A 265 0.45 12.97 4.11
C GLU A 265 0.29 12.67 2.63
N THR A 266 -0.45 13.49 1.90
CA THR A 266 -0.54 13.42 0.44
C THR A 266 -0.05 14.71 -0.18
N ARG A 267 0.97 14.62 -1.04
CA ARG A 267 1.53 15.73 -1.79
C ARG A 267 1.14 15.61 -3.25
N TYR A 268 0.54 16.67 -3.78
CA TYR A 268 0.32 16.80 -5.21
C TYR A 268 1.35 17.78 -5.77
N LEU A 269 2.20 17.29 -6.67
CA LEU A 269 3.24 18.08 -7.31
C LEU A 269 2.76 18.46 -8.70
N TYR A 270 2.87 19.74 -9.06
CA TYR A 270 2.57 20.25 -10.40
C TYR A 270 3.84 20.88 -11.00
N ALA A 271 4.15 20.61 -12.27
CA ALA A 271 5.41 21.04 -12.90
C ALA A 271 5.65 22.57 -12.93
N ASN A 272 4.62 23.40 -12.68
CA ASN A 272 4.69 24.85 -12.72
C ASN A 272 4.48 25.53 -11.36
N GLU A 273 4.37 24.75 -10.26
CA GLU A 273 4.18 25.29 -8.91
C GLU A 273 5.45 25.14 -8.08
N GLU A 274 5.93 26.23 -7.49
CA GLU A 274 7.11 26.23 -6.61
C GLU A 274 6.88 25.42 -5.31
N ARG A 275 5.62 25.14 -4.95
CA ARG A 275 5.26 24.39 -3.73
C ARG A 275 4.16 23.36 -4.01
N PRO A 276 4.32 22.12 -3.52
CA PRO A 276 3.29 21.11 -3.68
C PRO A 276 2.03 21.44 -2.89
N LEU A 277 0.89 20.93 -3.37
CA LEU A 277 -0.34 20.86 -2.61
C LEU A 277 -0.21 19.80 -1.54
N VAL A 278 -0.31 20.16 -0.26
CA VAL A 278 -0.14 19.21 0.84
C VAL A 278 -1.46 19.02 1.58
N GLU A 279 -1.89 17.77 1.62
CA GLU A 279 -2.94 17.27 2.52
C GLU A 279 -2.29 16.50 3.68
N LYS A 280 -2.78 16.71 4.90
CA LYS A 280 -2.34 15.98 6.09
C LYS A 280 -3.54 15.42 6.85
N GLY A 281 -3.35 14.28 7.46
CA GLY A 281 -4.33 13.65 8.35
C GLY A 281 -3.82 12.30 8.83
N TYR A 282 -4.66 11.27 8.71
CA TYR A 282 -4.37 9.95 9.27
C TYR A 282 -4.84 8.80 8.39
N TRP A 283 -4.34 7.60 8.67
CA TRP A 283 -4.78 6.37 8.02
C TRP A 283 -5.05 5.25 9.03
N GLN A 284 -5.97 4.35 8.69
CA GLN A 284 -6.29 3.17 9.50
C GLN A 284 -6.85 2.02 8.66
N GLN A 285 -6.65 0.79 9.12
CA GLN A 285 -7.18 -0.40 8.46
C GLN A 285 -8.69 -0.55 8.69
N LEU A 286 -9.43 -0.94 7.67
CA LEU A 286 -10.86 -1.30 7.77
C LEU A 286 -11.05 -2.81 7.75
N ASN A 287 -10.30 -3.49 6.90
CA ASN A 287 -10.27 -4.95 6.77
C ASN A 287 -8.95 -5.39 6.09
N PRO A 288 -8.68 -6.69 5.88
CA PRO A 288 -7.42 -7.18 5.32
C PRO A 288 -7.03 -6.60 3.95
N ASN A 289 -8.00 -6.07 3.19
CA ASN A 289 -7.78 -5.58 1.82
C ASN A 289 -8.06 -4.07 1.68
N GLN A 290 -8.51 -3.38 2.73
CA GLN A 290 -8.89 -1.97 2.64
C GLN A 290 -8.38 -1.14 3.81
N ILE A 291 -7.93 0.07 3.49
CA ILE A 291 -7.61 1.14 4.44
C ILE A 291 -8.49 2.36 4.19
N GLN A 292 -8.74 3.10 5.25
CA GLN A 292 -9.28 4.45 5.20
C GLN A 292 -8.12 5.43 5.34
N VAL A 293 -8.10 6.43 4.46
CA VAL A 293 -7.21 7.59 4.56
C VAL A 293 -8.10 8.82 4.70
N VAL A 294 -7.91 9.57 5.79
CA VAL A 294 -8.68 10.77 6.12
C VAL A 294 -7.73 11.94 6.21
N MET A 295 -7.88 12.91 5.32
CA MET A 295 -7.14 14.17 5.38
C MET A 295 -7.97 15.17 6.17
N THR A 296 -7.37 15.86 7.12
CA THR A 296 -8.02 16.85 7.99
C THR A 296 -7.56 18.28 7.68
N HIS A 297 -6.41 18.43 7.02
CA HIS A 297 -5.86 19.70 6.59
C HIS A 297 -5.49 19.68 5.11
N HIS A 298 -5.80 20.76 4.40
CA HIS A 298 -5.44 21.00 3.01
C HIS A 298 -4.80 22.39 2.90
N GLN A 299 -3.50 22.45 2.54
CA GLN A 299 -2.70 23.68 2.57
C GLN A 299 -2.76 24.44 3.91
N GLY A 300 -2.81 23.69 5.01
CA GLY A 300 -2.91 24.25 6.37
C GLY A 300 -4.31 24.73 6.77
N GLN A 301 -5.31 24.63 5.90
CA GLN A 301 -6.71 24.91 6.25
C GLN A 301 -7.43 23.62 6.61
N LYS A 302 -8.31 23.65 7.62
CA LYS A 302 -9.15 22.51 7.97
C LYS A 302 -10.11 22.17 6.83
N LEU A 303 -9.95 20.97 6.28
CA LEU A 303 -10.85 20.40 5.28
C LEU A 303 -10.80 18.89 5.42
N VAL A 304 -11.92 18.29 5.84
CA VAL A 304 -12.01 16.84 6.00
C VAL A 304 -12.36 16.18 4.67
N THR A 305 -11.45 15.35 4.17
CA THR A 305 -11.68 14.46 3.03
C THR A 305 -11.40 13.01 3.40
N GLU A 306 -12.20 12.08 2.89
CA GLU A 306 -12.08 10.66 3.18
C GLU A 306 -11.96 9.86 1.87
N ARG A 307 -10.97 8.97 1.80
CA ARG A 307 -10.77 8.02 0.71
C ARG A 307 -10.64 6.61 1.29
N ILE A 308 -11.27 5.63 0.63
CA ILE A 308 -11.07 4.21 0.94
C ILE A 308 -10.21 3.62 -0.17
N PHE A 309 -9.03 3.12 0.20
CA PHE A 309 -8.13 2.43 -0.73
C PHE A 309 -8.29 0.92 -0.58
N THR A 310 -8.44 0.23 -1.71
CA THR A 310 -8.45 -1.24 -1.80
C THR A 310 -7.12 -1.70 -2.39
N ARG A 311 -6.48 -2.67 -1.73
CA ARG A 311 -5.22 -3.26 -2.19
C ARG A 311 -5.48 -4.30 -3.27
N THR A 312 -4.84 -4.12 -4.43
CA THR A 312 -4.86 -5.08 -5.54
C THR A 312 -3.42 -5.40 -5.94
N GLY A 313 -2.92 -6.56 -5.53
CA GLY A 313 -1.48 -6.85 -5.59
C GLY A 313 -0.70 -5.88 -4.70
N SER A 314 0.25 -5.14 -5.28
CA SER A 314 1.01 -4.10 -4.59
C SER A 314 0.35 -2.72 -4.63
N GLN A 315 -0.67 -2.52 -5.47
CA GLN A 315 -1.29 -1.20 -5.71
C GLN A 315 -2.37 -0.87 -4.69
N LEU A 316 -2.55 0.42 -4.43
CA LEU A 316 -3.67 0.98 -3.67
C LEU A 316 -4.60 1.74 -4.61
N LYS A 317 -5.88 1.35 -4.66
CA LYS A 317 -6.87 1.99 -5.52
C LYS A 317 -8.02 2.60 -4.72
N ALA A 318 -8.37 3.86 -4.99
CA ALA A 318 -9.58 4.51 -4.51
C ALA A 318 -10.43 5.01 -5.70
N ASP A 319 -11.69 4.58 -5.79
CA ASP A 319 -12.60 5.00 -6.88
C ASP A 319 -13.39 6.27 -6.53
N LYS A 320 -13.47 6.62 -5.24
CA LYS A 320 -14.32 7.69 -4.71
C LYS A 320 -13.61 8.43 -3.59
N GLU A 321 -14.02 9.68 -3.41
CA GLU A 321 -13.65 10.52 -2.29
C GLU A 321 -14.90 11.13 -1.67
N LYS A 322 -14.89 11.34 -0.36
CA LYS A 322 -15.95 12.05 0.35
C LYS A 322 -15.39 13.37 0.88
N VAL A 323 -16.03 14.48 0.53
CA VAL A 323 -15.69 15.82 1.03
C VAL A 323 -16.89 16.33 1.82
N GLY A 324 -16.69 16.54 3.13
CA GLY A 324 -17.79 16.80 4.05
C GLY A 324 -18.82 15.66 4.06
N LYS A 325 -20.04 15.90 3.58
CA LYS A 325 -21.12 14.89 3.54
C LYS A 325 -21.36 14.29 2.16
N VAL A 326 -20.66 14.76 1.13
CA VAL A 326 -20.92 14.40 -0.27
C VAL A 326 -19.82 13.47 -0.77
N VAL A 327 -20.23 12.40 -1.46
CA VAL A 327 -19.34 11.41 -2.07
C VAL A 327 -19.24 11.68 -3.57
N TYR A 328 -18.01 11.84 -4.06
CA TYR A 328 -17.68 12.11 -5.45
C TYR A 328 -16.91 10.92 -6.04
N PRO A 329 -17.16 10.54 -7.31
CA PRO A 329 -16.25 9.66 -8.03
C PRO A 329 -14.94 10.41 -8.29
N ILE A 330 -13.81 9.72 -8.11
CA ILE A 330 -12.51 10.22 -8.57
C ILE A 330 -12.46 10.00 -10.10
N ALA A 331 -12.00 11.01 -10.84
CA ALA A 331 -11.99 10.98 -12.30
C ALA A 331 -11.16 9.80 -12.87
N GLN A 332 -11.40 9.44 -14.14
CA GLN A 332 -10.55 8.52 -14.92
C GLN A 332 -10.42 7.10 -14.35
N GLY A 333 -11.38 6.64 -13.54
CA GLY A 333 -11.41 5.29 -13.00
C GLY A 333 -10.79 5.12 -11.62
N GLY A 334 -10.50 6.23 -10.93
CA GLY A 334 -10.00 6.25 -9.56
C GLY A 334 -8.54 6.73 -9.44
N LEU A 335 -8.08 6.91 -8.21
CA LEU A 335 -6.69 7.14 -7.86
C LEU A 335 -6.03 5.78 -7.61
N ILE A 336 -5.04 5.41 -8.44
CA ILE A 336 -4.24 4.19 -8.28
C ILE A 336 -2.83 4.60 -7.92
N LEU A 337 -2.38 4.21 -6.73
CA LEU A 337 -1.04 4.47 -6.22
C LEU A 337 -0.22 3.17 -6.18
N TYR A 338 1.08 3.29 -6.45
CA TYR A 338 2.06 2.21 -6.50
C TYR A 338 3.07 2.41 -5.38
N PRO A 339 3.58 1.35 -4.72
CA PRO A 339 4.63 1.52 -3.73
C PRO A 339 5.89 2.05 -4.41
N ALA A 340 6.53 3.04 -3.80
CA ALA A 340 7.85 3.48 -4.24
C ALA A 340 8.85 2.32 -4.14
N ALA A 341 9.76 2.17 -5.10
CA ALA A 341 10.77 1.13 -5.06
C ALA A 341 11.66 1.32 -3.82
N ALA A 342 12.03 0.23 -3.14
CA ALA A 342 12.89 0.24 -1.96
C ALA A 342 14.27 0.79 -2.32
N GLY A 343 14.44 2.11 -2.16
CA GLY A 343 15.57 2.89 -2.64
C GLY A 343 15.30 4.40 -2.63
N GLU A 344 14.04 4.83 -2.72
CA GLU A 344 13.64 6.23 -2.54
C GLU A 344 13.45 6.61 -1.05
N MET A 345 14.40 6.23 -0.20
CA MET A 345 14.57 6.95 1.06
C MET A 345 15.37 8.21 0.76
N MET A 346 14.78 9.36 1.05
CA MET A 346 15.41 10.68 0.97
C MET A 346 16.85 10.64 1.47
N SER A 347 17.82 10.82 0.58
CA SER A 347 19.16 11.25 0.96
C SER A 347 19.72 12.19 -0.11
N ASP A 348 20.00 13.42 0.31
CA ASP A 348 20.89 14.34 -0.38
C ASP A 348 22.30 13.70 -0.49
N ALA A 349 22.67 13.19 -1.67
CA ALA A 349 24.08 13.00 -2.11
C ALA A 349 24.19 12.49 -3.56
N PRO A 350 25.30 12.77 -4.28
CA PRO A 350 25.30 12.87 -5.74
C PRO A 350 25.49 11.54 -6.49
N ILE A 351 24.93 11.52 -7.69
CA ILE A 351 24.97 10.47 -8.70
C ILE A 351 26.41 10.26 -9.18
N THR A 352 26.90 9.01 -9.10
CA THR A 352 28.14 8.60 -9.80
C THR A 352 27.76 7.85 -11.07
N THR A 353 28.28 8.34 -12.18
CA THR A 353 28.16 7.82 -13.55
C THR A 353 28.92 6.50 -13.74
N GLN A 354 28.36 5.60 -14.56
CA GLN A 354 29.17 4.71 -15.41
C GLN A 354 28.39 4.19 -16.65
N THR A 355 28.98 4.55 -17.80
CA THR A 355 28.95 4.08 -19.22
C THR A 355 28.91 2.55 -19.44
N ALA A 356 28.65 1.94 -20.61
CA ALA A 356 28.14 2.24 -21.98
C ALA A 356 28.16 0.90 -22.79
N VAL A 357 27.41 0.75 -23.89
CA VAL A 357 27.66 -0.29 -24.95
C VAL A 357 27.33 0.26 -26.37
N PRO A 358 28.03 -0.15 -27.47
CA PRO A 358 28.16 0.59 -28.76
C PRO A 358 27.54 -0.05 -30.05
N THR A 359 27.25 0.84 -31.02
CA THR A 359 27.35 0.81 -32.53
C THR A 359 26.57 -0.23 -33.37
N ASP A 360 25.62 0.21 -34.24
CA ASP A 360 25.77 0.31 -35.71
C ASP A 360 24.45 0.62 -36.46
N THR A 361 24.00 1.89 -36.47
CA THR A 361 23.37 2.58 -37.62
C THR A 361 23.13 4.01 -37.15
N ARG A 362 23.96 4.94 -37.62
CA ARG A 362 23.78 6.36 -37.26
C ARG A 362 22.51 6.96 -37.88
N ASN A 363 22.01 6.42 -38.99
CA ASN A 363 20.80 6.92 -39.66
C ASN A 363 19.88 5.75 -40.01
N VAL A 364 18.68 5.71 -39.42
CA VAL A 364 17.66 4.69 -39.64
C VAL A 364 16.50 5.31 -40.42
N ALA A 365 16.27 4.85 -41.65
CA ALA A 365 15.20 5.34 -42.51
C ALA A 365 13.84 4.73 -42.12
N SER A 366 12.76 5.49 -42.33
CA SER A 366 11.41 4.96 -42.20
C SER A 366 10.95 4.22 -43.46
N SER A 367 9.93 3.37 -43.32
CA SER A 367 9.35 2.56 -44.39
C SER A 367 7.89 2.92 -44.64
N ALA A 368 7.49 2.88 -45.92
CA ALA A 368 6.09 2.84 -46.36
C ALA A 368 5.72 1.48 -46.98
N GLU A 369 6.51 0.43 -46.71
CA GLU A 369 6.15 -0.94 -47.09
C GLU A 369 5.04 -1.47 -46.16
N PHE A 370 4.02 -2.08 -46.75
CA PHE A 370 2.94 -2.70 -45.99
C PHE A 370 3.44 -3.95 -45.28
N ARG A 371 3.31 -3.97 -43.94
CA ARG A 371 3.55 -5.12 -43.08
C ARG A 371 2.32 -5.39 -42.23
N ARG A 372 1.84 -6.64 -42.27
CA ARG A 372 0.57 -7.03 -41.63
C ARG A 372 0.59 -6.88 -40.11
N ASP A 373 1.71 -7.23 -39.48
CA ASP A 373 1.93 -7.11 -38.04
C ASP A 373 1.97 -5.65 -37.58
N VAL A 374 2.61 -4.78 -38.37
CA VAL A 374 2.63 -3.32 -38.13
C VAL A 374 1.23 -2.72 -38.27
N ASP A 375 0.52 -3.02 -39.37
CA ASP A 375 -0.84 -2.53 -39.62
C ASP A 375 -1.80 -2.98 -38.49
N GLN A 376 -1.69 -4.23 -38.03
CA GLN A 376 -2.50 -4.75 -36.93
C GLN A 376 -2.25 -4.01 -35.61
N ALA A 377 -0.99 -3.74 -35.25
CA ALA A 377 -0.67 -3.01 -34.02
C ALA A 377 -1.27 -1.59 -34.02
N ILE A 378 -1.19 -0.90 -35.16
CA ILE A 378 -1.75 0.44 -35.32
C ILE A 378 -3.27 0.39 -35.28
N ARG A 379 -3.93 -0.51 -36.00
CA ARG A 379 -5.40 -0.67 -35.95
C ARG A 379 -5.92 -1.02 -34.55
N GLU A 380 -5.17 -1.81 -33.80
CA GLU A 380 -5.54 -2.13 -32.42
C GLU A 380 -5.50 -0.88 -31.53
N TYR A 381 -4.52 0.01 -31.72
CA TYR A 381 -4.52 1.32 -31.07
C TYR A 381 -5.80 2.11 -31.41
N PHE A 382 -6.18 2.22 -32.68
CA PHE A 382 -7.42 2.90 -33.09
C PHE A 382 -8.68 2.28 -32.45
N ARG A 383 -8.76 0.95 -32.43
CA ARG A 383 -9.86 0.20 -31.81
C ARG A 383 -9.98 0.48 -30.32
N LEU A 384 -8.87 0.41 -29.57
CA LEU A 384 -8.82 0.67 -28.13
C LEU A 384 -9.24 2.11 -27.80
N HIS A 385 -8.88 3.06 -28.65
CA HIS A 385 -9.17 4.48 -28.47
C HIS A 385 -10.50 4.93 -29.10
N LYS A 386 -11.25 4.00 -29.70
CA LYS A 386 -12.56 4.24 -30.34
C LYS A 386 -12.51 5.31 -31.44
N THR A 387 -11.43 5.33 -32.19
CA THR A 387 -11.23 6.23 -33.34
C THR A 387 -11.28 5.42 -34.63
N ASP A 388 -11.93 5.95 -35.67
CA ASP A 388 -11.95 5.30 -36.98
C ASP A 388 -10.57 5.44 -37.66
N PRO A 389 -9.90 4.32 -38.02
CA PRO A 389 -8.64 4.38 -38.75
C PRO A 389 -8.78 4.83 -40.20
N SER A 390 -9.99 4.89 -40.77
CA SER A 390 -10.20 5.22 -42.18
C SER A 390 -9.64 6.60 -42.57
N ASN A 391 -9.08 6.68 -43.78
CA ASN A 391 -8.47 7.89 -44.36
C ASN A 391 -7.18 8.38 -43.67
N ASN A 392 -6.52 7.54 -42.87
CA ASN A 392 -5.21 7.84 -42.30
C ASN A 392 -4.09 7.07 -43.01
N GLN A 393 -2.88 7.62 -42.97
CA GLN A 393 -1.66 7.03 -43.51
C GLN A 393 -0.58 7.00 -42.44
N TYR A 394 0.34 6.03 -42.54
CA TYR A 394 1.48 5.94 -41.64
C TYR A 394 2.77 5.54 -42.34
N ARG A 395 3.89 5.95 -41.74
CA ARG A 395 5.23 5.40 -41.97
C ARG A 395 5.76 4.81 -40.68
N TRP A 396 6.64 3.83 -40.77
CA TRP A 396 7.10 3.12 -39.59
C TRP A 396 8.57 2.70 -39.69
N LEU A 397 9.18 2.46 -38.54
CA LEU A 397 10.46 1.75 -38.40
C LEU A 397 10.46 0.99 -37.08
N THR A 398 11.44 0.11 -36.90
CA THR A 398 11.69 -0.57 -35.64
C THR A 398 13.08 -0.18 -35.10
N TYR A 399 13.19 -0.06 -33.78
CA TYR A 399 14.45 0.23 -33.10
C TYR A 399 14.40 -0.25 -31.64
N ASP A 400 15.47 -0.81 -31.11
CA ASP A 400 15.57 -1.24 -29.71
C ASP A 400 15.80 -0.04 -28.78
N LEU A 401 14.71 0.50 -28.23
CA LEU A 401 14.75 1.66 -27.34
C LEU A 401 15.08 1.27 -25.91
N ASN A 402 14.70 0.08 -25.45
CA ASN A 402 14.92 -0.36 -24.07
C ASN A 402 16.18 -1.22 -23.87
N GLY A 403 16.88 -1.61 -24.94
CA GLY A 403 18.08 -2.46 -24.97
C GLY A 403 17.87 -3.90 -24.54
N ASP A 404 16.65 -4.44 -24.65
CA ASP A 404 16.36 -5.83 -24.33
C ASP A 404 16.63 -6.81 -25.50
N GLY A 405 17.08 -6.26 -26.64
CA GLY A 405 17.35 -7.01 -27.88
C GLY A 405 16.12 -7.27 -28.74
N LYS A 406 14.95 -6.72 -28.38
CA LYS A 406 13.71 -6.77 -29.16
C LYS A 406 13.29 -5.37 -29.53
N GLU A 407 13.11 -5.13 -30.82
CA GLU A 407 12.85 -3.78 -31.29
C GLU A 407 11.41 -3.32 -31.03
N GLU A 408 11.29 -2.09 -30.54
CA GLU A 408 10.05 -1.33 -30.48
C GLU A 408 9.59 -0.91 -31.89
N LEU A 409 8.28 -0.78 -32.07
CA LEU A 409 7.70 -0.19 -33.28
C LEU A 409 7.47 1.30 -33.07
N LEU A 410 8.01 2.13 -33.98
CA LEU A 410 7.71 3.55 -34.08
C LEU A 410 6.90 3.80 -35.34
N ALA A 411 5.68 4.32 -35.20
CA ALA A 411 4.76 4.58 -36.31
C ALA A 411 4.31 6.05 -36.33
N GLN A 412 4.70 6.79 -37.36
CA GLN A 412 4.28 8.18 -37.56
C GLN A 412 3.01 8.22 -38.42
N LEU A 413 1.93 8.79 -37.88
CA LEU A 413 0.64 8.98 -38.54
C LEU A 413 0.58 10.33 -39.27
N ASP A 414 -0.23 10.44 -40.31
CA ASP A 414 -0.54 11.68 -41.03
C ASP A 414 -1.45 12.67 -40.27
N TRP A 415 -1.55 12.49 -38.95
CA TRP A 415 -2.17 13.42 -38.02
C TRP A 415 -1.25 14.62 -37.77
N CYS A 416 -1.20 15.51 -38.76
CA CYS A 416 -0.26 16.63 -38.79
C CYS A 416 -0.95 17.98 -38.56
N GLY A 417 -0.27 18.82 -37.78
CA GLY A 417 -0.58 20.24 -37.63
C GLY A 417 0.61 21.12 -38.03
N SER A 418 0.56 22.41 -37.70
CA SER A 418 1.65 23.35 -38.02
C SER A 418 2.99 23.06 -37.33
N GLY A 419 2.99 22.20 -36.31
CA GLY A 419 4.19 21.82 -35.54
C GLY A 419 4.71 20.41 -35.83
N GLY A 420 4.10 19.66 -36.75
CA GLY A 420 4.49 18.28 -37.08
C GLY A 420 3.36 17.27 -36.94
N CYS A 421 3.69 16.00 -37.12
CA CYS A 421 2.76 14.87 -37.15
C CYS A 421 2.68 14.13 -35.80
N THR A 422 1.84 13.09 -35.70
CA THR A 422 1.76 12.26 -34.47
C THR A 422 2.61 11.01 -34.63
N LEU A 423 3.42 10.68 -33.64
CA LEU A 423 4.18 9.43 -33.52
C LEU A 423 3.53 8.54 -32.46
N LEU A 424 3.41 7.26 -32.77
CA LEU A 424 3.08 6.21 -31.81
C LEU A 424 4.31 5.32 -31.60
N ILE A 425 4.56 4.91 -30.36
CA ILE A 425 5.61 3.98 -30.00
C ILE A 425 4.95 2.78 -29.32
N PHE A 426 5.35 1.57 -29.70
CA PHE A 426 4.85 0.33 -29.16
C PHE A 426 6.00 -0.50 -28.61
N GLU A 427 5.88 -0.93 -27.35
CA GLU A 427 6.81 -1.83 -26.68
C GLU A 427 6.69 -3.23 -27.24
N ASN A 428 7.83 -3.91 -27.45
CA ASN A 428 7.84 -5.31 -27.80
C ASN A 428 7.69 -6.22 -26.57
N HIS A 429 6.45 -6.54 -26.20
CA HIS A 429 6.17 -7.44 -25.10
C HIS A 429 5.81 -8.85 -25.60
N GLN A 430 6.72 -9.80 -25.42
CA GLN A 430 6.53 -11.21 -25.81
C GLN A 430 6.19 -11.37 -27.31
N GLU A 431 6.96 -10.74 -28.20
CA GLU A 431 6.78 -10.77 -29.66
C GLU A 431 5.47 -10.12 -30.15
N THR A 432 4.81 -9.35 -29.28
CA THR A 432 3.63 -8.56 -29.62
C THR A 432 3.85 -7.09 -29.28
N TRP A 433 3.56 -6.21 -30.23
CA TRP A 433 3.64 -4.77 -30.01
C TRP A 433 2.44 -4.26 -29.22
N ARG A 434 2.70 -3.69 -28.05
CA ARG A 434 1.69 -3.06 -27.18
C ARG A 434 1.89 -1.56 -27.19
N PHE A 435 0.80 -0.81 -27.33
CA PHE A 435 0.87 0.64 -27.32
C PHE A 435 1.52 1.14 -26.03
N ASN A 436 2.52 1.99 -26.17
CA ASN A 436 3.34 2.50 -25.08
C ASN A 436 3.27 4.02 -25.00
N SER A 437 3.59 4.73 -26.10
CA SER A 437 3.63 6.19 -26.12
C SER A 437 2.93 6.78 -27.33
N ARG A 438 2.33 7.96 -27.16
CA ARG A 438 1.88 8.82 -28.25
C ARG A 438 2.55 10.19 -28.09
N ILE A 439 3.16 10.69 -29.15
CA ILE A 439 3.86 11.97 -29.18
C ILE A 439 3.28 12.81 -30.33
N THR A 440 2.94 14.06 -30.05
CA THR A 440 2.36 15.01 -31.01
C THR A 440 3.40 16.03 -31.44
N LEU A 441 3.15 16.73 -32.56
CA LEU A 441 4.05 17.76 -33.09
C LEU A 441 5.47 17.23 -33.39
N VAL A 442 5.53 16.03 -33.94
CA VAL A 442 6.78 15.36 -34.30
C VAL A 442 7.22 15.78 -35.70
N ASN A 443 8.39 16.40 -35.78
CA ASN A 443 9.13 16.62 -37.02
C ASN A 443 10.25 15.58 -37.12
N THR A 444 10.50 15.08 -38.33
CA THR A 444 11.59 14.14 -38.63
C THR A 444 12.80 14.89 -39.19
N PRO A 445 14.05 14.46 -38.92
CA PRO A 445 14.42 13.24 -38.17
C PRO A 445 14.23 13.37 -36.65
N ILE A 446 14.16 12.22 -35.97
CA ILE A 446 14.13 12.11 -34.51
C ILE A 446 15.52 11.68 -34.05
N TYR A 447 16.15 12.42 -33.15
CA TYR A 447 17.49 12.09 -32.65
C TYR A 447 17.36 11.21 -31.40
N LEU A 448 18.27 10.26 -31.20
CA LEU A 448 18.37 9.58 -29.91
C LEU A 448 19.25 10.40 -28.96
N GLY A 449 18.90 10.39 -27.68
CA GLY A 449 19.76 10.93 -26.62
C GLY A 449 20.90 9.96 -26.29
N ASN A 450 21.97 10.47 -25.68
CA ASN A 450 23.09 9.65 -25.20
C ASN A 450 22.78 8.92 -23.88
N GLN A 451 21.62 9.21 -23.26
CA GLN A 451 21.20 8.65 -21.98
C GLN A 451 19.94 7.80 -22.13
N ARG A 452 19.72 6.96 -21.11
CA ARG A 452 18.51 6.18 -20.93
C ARG A 452 17.87 6.55 -19.61
N ASN A 453 16.55 6.67 -19.61
CA ASN A 453 15.75 6.92 -18.43
C ASN A 453 14.75 5.78 -18.28
N HIS A 454 14.70 5.19 -17.08
CA HIS A 454 13.86 4.01 -16.78
C HIS A 454 14.02 2.85 -17.77
N GLY A 455 15.26 2.61 -18.21
CA GLY A 455 15.60 1.53 -19.14
C GLY A 455 15.46 1.88 -20.62
N TRP A 456 14.78 2.98 -20.98
CA TRP A 456 14.51 3.37 -22.36
C TRP A 456 15.36 4.55 -22.83
N GLN A 457 15.73 4.57 -24.10
CA GLN A 457 16.58 5.58 -24.75
C GLN A 457 15.87 6.92 -24.83
N ASP A 458 16.51 8.01 -24.42
CA ASP A 458 15.92 9.32 -24.59
C ASP A 458 15.70 9.64 -26.07
N LEU A 459 14.60 10.34 -26.39
CA LEU A 459 14.30 10.82 -27.74
C LEU A 459 14.45 12.33 -27.79
N ILE A 460 14.87 12.88 -28.91
CA ILE A 460 15.09 14.31 -29.07
C ILE A 460 14.44 14.76 -30.37
N PHE A 461 13.56 15.76 -30.26
CA PHE A 461 12.73 16.22 -31.37
C PHE A 461 13.06 17.67 -31.71
N ASN A 462 13.09 17.98 -32.99
CA ASN A 462 13.11 19.37 -33.45
C ASN A 462 11.69 19.95 -33.39
N VAL A 463 11.49 20.92 -32.49
CA VAL A 463 10.23 21.65 -32.36
C VAL A 463 10.36 22.95 -33.12
N SER A 464 9.47 23.13 -34.11
CA SER A 464 9.40 24.35 -34.91
C SER A 464 7.95 24.63 -35.30
N GLY A 465 7.64 25.89 -35.63
CA GLY A 465 6.28 26.35 -35.96
C GLY A 465 5.68 27.29 -34.92
N GLY A 466 4.75 28.15 -35.35
CA GLY A 466 4.05 29.11 -34.48
C GLY A 466 4.95 30.16 -33.85
N SER A 467 5.47 31.12 -34.62
CA SER A 467 6.26 32.31 -34.18
C SER A 467 7.50 32.07 -33.30
N ALA A 468 7.72 30.86 -32.80
CA ALA A 468 8.81 30.47 -31.91
C ALA A 468 10.04 30.05 -32.71
N LYS A 469 11.23 30.26 -32.13
CA LYS A 469 12.49 29.80 -32.70
C LYS A 469 12.59 28.28 -32.59
N ALA A 470 13.05 27.63 -33.66
CA ALA A 470 13.24 26.19 -33.67
C ALA A 470 14.28 25.75 -32.62
N GLN A 471 13.94 24.74 -31.82
CA GLN A 471 14.79 24.21 -30.75
C GLN A 471 14.65 22.69 -30.67
N LEU A 472 15.72 22.01 -30.23
CA LEU A 472 15.71 20.59 -29.96
C LEU A 472 15.25 20.35 -28.54
N HIS A 473 14.29 19.46 -28.34
CA HIS A 473 13.71 19.16 -27.02
C HIS A 473 13.96 17.71 -26.63
N LEU A 474 14.42 17.51 -25.39
CA LEU A 474 14.74 16.21 -24.81
C LEU A 474 13.51 15.57 -24.19
N MET A 475 13.15 14.40 -24.70
CA MET A 475 12.03 13.58 -24.27
C MET A 475 12.58 12.35 -23.55
N GLN A 476 12.50 12.40 -22.22
CA GLN A 476 12.96 11.30 -21.38
C GLN A 476 11.81 10.36 -21.08
N TYR A 477 12.08 9.06 -21.11
CA TYR A 477 11.07 8.05 -20.78
C TYR A 477 10.83 8.00 -19.27
N ASP A 478 9.56 8.08 -18.85
CA ASP A 478 9.19 8.23 -17.44
C ASP A 478 8.93 6.90 -16.70
N GLY A 479 9.22 5.77 -17.36
CA GLY A 479 8.93 4.42 -16.87
C GLY A 479 7.59 3.85 -17.36
N ILE A 480 6.76 4.68 -18.01
CA ILE A 480 5.48 4.29 -18.62
C ILE A 480 5.42 4.71 -20.09
N SER A 481 5.82 5.94 -20.41
CA SER A 481 5.79 6.50 -21.77
C SER A 481 6.77 7.66 -21.96
N TYR A 482 6.99 8.08 -23.21
CA TYR A 482 7.57 9.39 -23.52
C TYR A 482 6.51 10.48 -23.42
N PRO A 483 6.89 11.73 -23.08
CA PRO A 483 5.94 12.83 -22.96
C PRO A 483 5.11 13.05 -24.23
N LEU A 484 3.89 13.57 -24.09
CA LEU A 484 2.94 13.70 -25.20
C LEU A 484 3.33 14.75 -26.24
N ASN A 485 4.11 15.76 -25.87
CA ASN A 485 4.43 16.89 -26.75
C ASN A 485 5.85 17.41 -26.48
N PRO A 486 6.76 17.37 -27.46
CA PRO A 486 8.12 17.86 -27.27
C PRO A 486 8.20 19.37 -27.02
N SER A 487 7.23 20.19 -27.44
CA SER A 487 7.29 21.65 -27.30
C SER A 487 7.25 22.16 -25.85
N VAL A 488 6.85 21.30 -24.92
CA VAL A 488 6.79 21.61 -23.47
C VAL A 488 7.87 20.88 -22.68
N ALA A 489 8.71 20.07 -23.35
CA ALA A 489 9.83 19.39 -22.73
C ALA A 489 11.05 20.33 -22.63
N PRO A 490 12.07 20.02 -21.83
CA PRO A 490 13.29 20.82 -21.75
C PRO A 490 14.03 20.88 -23.09
N VAL A 491 14.72 21.99 -23.35
CA VAL A 491 15.64 22.10 -24.50
C VAL A 491 16.81 21.14 -24.28
N ALA A 492 17.11 20.31 -25.27
CA ALA A 492 18.24 19.39 -25.24
C ALA A 492 19.56 20.16 -25.29
N LEU A 493 20.50 19.81 -24.41
CA LEU A 493 21.87 20.29 -24.48
C LEU A 493 22.63 19.51 -25.56
N GLY A 494 23.62 20.15 -26.19
CA GLY A 494 24.39 19.55 -27.28
C GLY A 494 25.03 18.20 -26.92
N GLU A 495 25.55 18.07 -25.69
CA GLU A 495 26.12 16.81 -25.18
C GLU A 495 25.11 15.67 -24.98
N GLN A 496 23.82 15.98 -24.92
CA GLN A 496 22.77 14.98 -24.71
C GLN A 496 22.32 14.34 -26.03
N ILE A 497 22.65 14.93 -27.17
CA ILE A 497 22.24 14.45 -28.49
C ILE A 497 23.26 13.42 -29.01
N SER A 498 22.79 12.23 -29.37
CA SER A 498 23.62 11.21 -30.00
C SER A 498 23.74 11.44 -31.52
N GLN A 499 24.62 10.68 -32.17
CA GLN A 499 24.74 10.68 -33.63
C GLN A 499 23.71 9.76 -34.31
N VAL A 500 22.72 9.22 -33.58
CA VAL A 500 21.70 8.32 -34.14
C VAL A 500 20.43 9.11 -34.48
N GLU A 501 20.02 9.05 -35.74
CA GLU A 501 18.80 9.63 -36.30
C GLU A 501 17.82 8.54 -36.72
N LEU A 502 16.60 8.58 -36.19
CA LEU A 502 15.45 7.80 -36.64
C LEU A 502 14.61 8.62 -37.62
N PHE A 503 13.94 7.95 -38.56
CA PHE A 503 13.22 8.60 -39.67
C PHE A 503 14.14 9.56 -40.46
N ALA A 504 15.38 9.12 -40.70
CA ALA A 504 16.44 9.92 -41.33
C ALA A 504 16.15 10.28 -42.80
N ASP A 505 15.17 9.63 -43.43
CA ASP A 505 14.69 9.93 -44.78
C ASP A 505 13.84 11.22 -44.84
N GLY A 506 13.30 11.68 -43.71
CA GLY A 506 12.55 12.94 -43.61
C GLY A 506 11.22 12.94 -44.40
N ILE A 507 10.72 11.77 -44.79
CA ILE A 507 9.53 11.62 -45.61
C ILE A 507 8.30 11.60 -44.70
N SER A 508 7.38 12.55 -44.89
CA SER A 508 6.11 12.58 -44.14
C SER A 508 5.15 11.50 -44.61
N PRO A 509 4.35 10.87 -43.72
CA PRO A 509 3.29 9.93 -44.09
C PRO A 509 2.22 10.52 -45.01
N VAL A 510 2.03 11.85 -45.02
CA VAL A 510 1.12 12.53 -45.98
C VAL A 510 1.64 12.41 -47.42
N ARG A 511 2.97 12.44 -47.59
CA ARG A 511 3.62 12.39 -48.90
C ARG A 511 3.70 10.96 -49.43
N GLU A 512 4.02 10.02 -48.56
CA GLU A 512 4.21 8.61 -48.91
C GLU A 512 4.04 7.75 -47.65
N GLY A 513 2.87 7.13 -47.48
CA GLY A 513 2.56 6.28 -46.34
C GLY A 513 1.65 5.11 -46.70
N VAL A 514 1.65 4.09 -45.85
CA VAL A 514 0.72 2.97 -45.92
C VAL A 514 -0.66 3.46 -45.46
N LYS A 515 -1.72 3.15 -46.21
CA LYS A 515 -3.10 3.54 -45.88
C LYS A 515 -3.73 2.57 -44.87
N LEU A 516 -4.39 3.12 -43.85
CA LEU A 516 -5.21 2.40 -42.87
C LEU A 516 -6.67 2.27 -43.33
#